data_AF-D6AAU2-F1
#
_entry.id   AF-D6AAU2-F1
#
_cell.length_a   1.000
_cell.length_b   1.000
_cell.length_c   1.000
_cell.angle_alpha   90.00
_cell.angle_beta   90.00
_cell.angle_gamma   90.00
#
_symmetry.space_group_name_H-M   'P 1'
#
loop_
_entity.id
_entity.type
_entity.pdbx_description
1 polymer ?
#
loop_
_entity_poly.entity_id
_entity_poly.type
_entity_poly.pdbx_seq_one_letter_code
_entity_poly.pdbx_strand_id
1 'polypeptide(L)'
;MSRRPPLGASAVWQAVMEPAGYRCQCSGACGSQHAKTGMRCHRTAGSYRLIVAPADLLLSPAAAAAVPAEQLLAWCPDCHRAALGRQRAAERERRRLEDPEPAGLFDL
;
A
#
# COMPACT_ATOMS: atom_id res chain seq x y z
N MET A 1 -7.45 -2.30 -24.07
CA MET A 1 -6.74 -1.57 -22.98
C MET A 1 -5.60 -2.45 -22.51
N SER A 2 -4.38 -1.91 -22.39
CA SER A 2 -3.16 -2.71 -22.26
C SER A 2 -2.93 -3.19 -20.81
N ARG A 3 -3.08 -4.51 -20.58
CA ARG A 3 -2.73 -5.20 -19.33
C ARG A 3 -1.32 -5.77 -19.42
N ARG A 4 -0.36 -4.96 -19.87
CA ARG A 4 1.01 -5.41 -20.06
C ARG A 4 1.69 -5.60 -18.70
N PRO A 5 2.19 -6.80 -18.39
CA PRO A 5 2.94 -7.05 -17.17
C PRO A 5 4.27 -6.28 -17.19
N PRO A 6 4.90 -6.09 -16.01
CA PRO A 6 6.27 -5.61 -15.92
C PRO A 6 7.25 -6.58 -16.59
N LEU A 7 8.42 -6.07 -16.99
CA LEU A 7 9.48 -6.87 -17.62
C LEU A 7 10.09 -7.90 -16.64
N GLY A 8 10.10 -7.59 -15.35
CA GLY A 8 10.56 -8.50 -14.28
C GLY A 8 9.40 -8.90 -13.36
N ALA A 9 9.52 -10.06 -12.73
CA ALA A 9 8.52 -10.63 -11.81
C ALA A 9 7.09 -10.69 -12.40
N SER A 10 6.98 -10.92 -13.71
CA SER A 10 5.70 -10.99 -14.42
C SER A 10 4.75 -12.05 -13.86
N ALA A 11 5.28 -13.21 -13.44
CA ALA A 11 4.50 -14.28 -12.83
C ALA A 11 3.86 -13.84 -11.50
N VAL A 12 4.63 -13.21 -10.61
CA VAL A 12 4.12 -12.64 -9.35
C VAL A 12 3.08 -11.55 -9.65
N TRP A 13 3.36 -10.70 -10.63
CA TRP A 13 2.42 -9.66 -11.02
C TRP A 13 1.10 -10.24 -11.53
N GLN A 14 1.14 -11.26 -12.37
CA GLN A 14 -0.07 -11.93 -12.87
C GLN A 14 -0.85 -12.62 -11.74
N ALA A 15 -0.15 -13.35 -10.86
CA ALA A 15 -0.75 -14.04 -9.72
C ALA A 15 -1.52 -13.11 -8.77
N VAL A 16 -1.08 -11.85 -8.64
CA VAL A 16 -1.79 -10.83 -7.85
C VAL A 16 -2.90 -10.15 -8.64
N MET A 17 -2.64 -9.82 -9.91
CA MET A 17 -3.57 -9.01 -10.71
C MET A 17 -4.80 -9.77 -11.18
N GLU A 18 -4.69 -11.07 -11.46
CA GLU A 18 -5.82 -11.89 -11.92
C GLU A 18 -6.92 -12.01 -10.84
N PRO A 19 -6.62 -12.44 -9.60
CA PRO A 19 -7.61 -12.43 -8.52
C PRO A 19 -8.12 -11.03 -8.18
N ALA A 20 -7.27 -10.00 -8.36
CA ALA A 20 -7.66 -8.61 -8.17
C ALA A 20 -8.64 -8.09 -9.23
N GLY A 21 -8.88 -8.84 -10.31
CA GLY A 21 -9.63 -8.38 -11.47
C GLY A 21 -8.99 -7.15 -12.13
N TYR A 22 -7.65 -7.05 -12.05
CA TYR A 22 -6.87 -5.90 -12.49
C TYR A 22 -7.37 -4.57 -11.88
N ARG A 23 -7.81 -4.57 -10.63
CA ARG A 23 -8.34 -3.40 -9.93
C ARG A 23 -7.58 -3.20 -8.62
N CYS A 24 -7.43 -1.95 -8.20
CA CYS A 24 -6.86 -1.65 -6.90
C CYS A 24 -7.67 -2.31 -5.74
N GLN A 25 -6.94 -2.94 -4.82
CA GLN A 25 -7.43 -3.68 -3.66
C GLN A 25 -7.09 -2.97 -2.34
N CYS A 26 -6.94 -1.64 -2.33
CA CYS A 26 -6.58 -0.90 -1.12
C CYS A 26 -7.59 -1.08 0.03
N SER A 27 -8.84 -1.47 -0.25
CA SER A 27 -9.90 -1.70 0.74
C SER A 27 -10.06 -0.57 1.77
N GLY A 28 -9.79 0.67 1.35
CA GLY A 28 -9.86 1.85 2.21
C GLY A 28 -8.60 2.18 3.02
N ALA A 29 -7.52 1.39 2.92
CA ALA A 29 -6.23 1.67 3.58
C ALA A 29 -5.62 3.03 3.18
N CYS A 30 -6.00 3.56 2.01
CA CYS A 30 -5.65 4.90 1.58
C CYS A 30 -6.37 6.03 2.35
N GLY A 31 -7.35 5.70 3.21
CA GLY A 31 -8.16 6.65 3.98
C GLY A 31 -9.45 7.08 3.31
N SER A 32 -9.72 6.66 2.07
CA SER A 32 -10.98 6.93 1.37
C SER A 32 -11.92 5.72 1.44
N GLN A 33 -13.20 5.95 1.73
CA GLN A 33 -14.19 4.87 1.79
C GLN A 33 -14.61 4.35 0.42
N HIS A 34 -14.38 5.09 -0.67
CA HIS A 34 -14.84 4.72 -2.01
C HIS A 34 -16.36 4.48 -2.11
N ALA A 35 -17.16 5.25 -1.34
CA ALA A 35 -18.61 5.09 -1.27
C ALA A 35 -19.31 5.18 -2.64
N LYS A 36 -18.85 6.07 -3.53
CA LYS A 36 -19.40 6.23 -4.89
C LYS A 36 -19.13 5.04 -5.82
N THR A 37 -18.25 4.13 -5.43
CA THR A 37 -17.75 3.03 -6.27
C THR A 37 -17.89 1.68 -5.56
N GLY A 38 -18.90 1.56 -4.69
CA GLY A 38 -19.23 0.32 -4.00
C GLY A 38 -18.16 -0.14 -3.02
N MET A 39 -17.56 0.80 -2.27
CA MET A 39 -16.50 0.55 -1.30
C MET A 39 -15.19 0.01 -1.90
N ARG A 40 -15.01 0.11 -3.22
CA ARG A 40 -13.79 -0.31 -3.93
C ARG A 40 -13.23 0.81 -4.77
N CYS A 41 -11.90 0.90 -4.87
CA CYS A 41 -11.26 1.88 -5.74
C CYS A 41 -11.61 1.61 -7.21
N HIS A 42 -12.00 2.64 -7.97
CA HIS A 42 -12.38 2.51 -9.39
C HIS A 42 -11.19 2.31 -10.33
N ARG A 43 -9.95 2.44 -9.85
CA ARG A 43 -8.76 2.40 -10.70
C ARG A 43 -8.40 0.97 -11.09
N THR A 44 -8.21 0.76 -12.38
CA THR A 44 -7.92 -0.53 -13.00
C THR A 44 -6.64 -0.48 -13.85
N ALA A 45 -6.03 -1.65 -14.08
CA ALA A 45 -4.93 -1.81 -15.02
C ALA A 45 -5.47 -1.61 -16.45
N GLY A 46 -4.95 -0.59 -17.13
CA GLY A 46 -5.44 -0.15 -18.44
C GLY A 46 -5.38 1.36 -18.58
N SER A 47 -5.83 2.08 -17.54
CA SER A 47 -5.65 3.54 -17.41
C SER A 47 -4.51 3.90 -16.47
N TYR A 48 -4.11 2.96 -15.60
CA TYR A 48 -3.03 3.15 -14.63
C TYR A 48 -2.09 1.95 -14.60
N ARG A 49 -0.83 2.21 -14.24
CA ARG A 49 0.11 1.16 -13.85
C ARG A 49 -0.17 0.79 -12.39
N LEU A 50 -0.70 -0.40 -12.18
CA LEU A 50 -0.90 -0.92 -10.84
C LEU A 50 0.41 -1.51 -10.30
N ILE A 51 0.66 -1.25 -9.02
CA ILE A 51 1.82 -1.68 -8.25
C ILE A 51 1.41 -2.94 -7.47
N VAL A 52 2.31 -3.90 -7.39
CA VAL A 52 2.17 -5.07 -6.50
C VAL A 52 2.97 -4.79 -5.25
N ALA A 53 2.31 -4.78 -4.09
CA ALA A 53 2.94 -4.52 -2.81
C ALA A 53 2.15 -5.18 -1.67
N PRO A 54 2.81 -5.53 -0.55
CA PRO A 54 2.13 -6.03 0.65
C PRO A 54 1.13 -5.02 1.23
N ALA A 55 0.30 -5.47 2.17
CA ALA A 55 -0.59 -4.59 2.93
C ALA A 55 0.19 -3.64 3.87
N ASP A 56 1.24 -4.15 4.52
CA ASP A 56 2.19 -3.34 5.28
C ASP A 56 3.26 -2.77 4.34
N LEU A 57 3.21 -1.47 4.12
CA LEU A 57 4.11 -0.73 3.23
C LEU A 57 5.33 -0.17 3.97
N LEU A 58 5.47 -0.43 5.28
CA LEU A 58 6.64 -0.07 6.06
C LEU A 58 7.71 -1.18 6.10
N LEU A 59 7.40 -2.36 5.57
CA LEU A 59 8.37 -3.44 5.42
C LEU A 59 9.62 -2.96 4.67
N SER A 60 10.78 -3.44 5.12
CA SER A 60 12.03 -3.20 4.38
C SER A 60 11.93 -3.80 2.97
N PRO A 61 12.69 -3.30 1.98
CA PRO A 61 12.63 -3.85 0.62
C PRO A 61 12.86 -5.36 0.55
N ALA A 62 13.78 -5.88 1.36
CA ALA A 62 14.06 -7.32 1.44
C ALA A 62 12.89 -8.11 2.04
N ALA A 63 12.27 -7.60 3.10
CA ALA A 63 11.11 -8.23 3.71
C ALA A 63 9.90 -8.19 2.77
N ALA A 64 9.67 -7.06 2.09
CA ALA A 64 8.59 -6.91 1.11
C ALA A 64 8.77 -7.86 -0.09
N ALA A 65 10.01 -8.09 -0.54
CA ALA A 65 10.30 -9.03 -1.63
C ALA A 65 10.11 -10.49 -1.23
N ALA A 66 10.19 -10.82 0.07
CA ALA A 66 9.98 -12.16 0.60
C ALA A 66 8.49 -12.49 0.86
N VAL A 67 7.58 -11.52 0.73
CA VAL A 67 6.15 -11.73 0.97
C VAL A 67 5.59 -12.67 -0.11
N PRO A 68 4.90 -13.76 0.28
CA PRO A 68 4.24 -14.67 -0.66
C PRO A 68 3.21 -13.94 -1.54
N ALA A 69 3.06 -14.38 -2.78
CA ALA A 69 2.21 -13.69 -3.76
C ALA A 69 0.75 -13.57 -3.30
N GLU A 70 0.25 -14.51 -2.50
CA GLU A 70 -1.12 -14.56 -1.96
C GLU A 70 -1.38 -13.46 -0.92
N GLN A 71 -0.32 -12.88 -0.36
CA GLN A 71 -0.39 -11.79 0.63
C GLN A 71 -0.10 -10.42 0.02
N LEU A 72 0.23 -10.38 -1.28
CA LEU A 72 0.43 -9.14 -2.02
C LEU A 72 -0.91 -8.62 -2.55
N LEU A 73 -1.00 -7.30 -2.70
CA LEU A 73 -2.18 -6.61 -3.17
C LEU A 73 -1.88 -5.77 -4.40
N ALA A 74 -2.90 -5.58 -5.24
CA ALA A 74 -2.85 -4.63 -6.34
C ALA A 74 -3.14 -3.20 -5.85
N TRP A 75 -2.23 -2.26 -6.08
CA TRP A 75 -2.35 -0.86 -5.68
C TRP A 75 -2.35 0.07 -6.88
N CYS A 76 -3.22 1.08 -6.87
CA CYS A 76 -2.98 2.25 -7.73
C CYS A 76 -1.98 3.20 -7.05
N PRO A 77 -1.22 4.01 -7.81
CA PRO A 77 -0.18 4.88 -7.25
C PRO A 77 -0.68 5.82 -6.15
N ASP A 78 -1.88 6.38 -6.31
CA ASP A 78 -2.45 7.33 -5.35
C ASP A 78 -2.83 6.64 -4.03
N CYS A 79 -3.45 5.46 -4.10
CA CYS A 79 -3.79 4.68 -2.90
C CYS A 79 -2.53 4.18 -2.18
N HIS A 80 -1.51 3.74 -2.93
CA HIS A 80 -0.23 3.31 -2.36
C HIS A 80 0.43 4.45 -1.58
N ARG A 81 0.55 5.64 -2.19
CA ARG A 81 1.15 6.81 -1.55
C ARG A 81 0.38 7.24 -0.30
N ALA A 82 -0.94 7.28 -0.37
CA ALA A 82 -1.78 7.67 0.76
C ALA A 82 -1.70 6.66 1.91
N ALA A 83 -1.77 5.35 1.62
CA ALA A 83 -1.64 4.30 2.62
C ALA A 83 -0.27 4.32 3.30
N LEU A 84 0.81 4.47 2.53
CA LEU A 84 2.16 4.62 3.07
C LEU A 84 2.29 5.85 3.98
N GLY A 85 1.74 6.99 3.58
CA GLY A 85 1.72 8.20 4.39
C GLY A 85 1.01 7.99 5.74
N ARG A 86 -0.13 7.29 5.72
CA ARG A 86 -0.90 6.95 6.93
C ARG A 86 -0.16 5.99 7.84
N GLN A 87 0.41 4.91 7.32
CA GLN A 87 1.21 3.97 8.12
C GLN A 87 2.41 4.67 8.76
N ARG A 88 3.12 5.54 8.01
CA ARG A 88 4.20 6.35 8.57
C ARG A 88 3.74 7.29 9.67
N ALA A 89 2.54 7.89 9.53
CA ALA A 89 1.99 8.77 10.57
C ALA A 89 1.63 7.98 11.83
N ALA A 90 1.00 6.82 11.69
CA ALA A 90 0.69 5.92 12.79
C ALA A 90 1.96 5.43 13.51
N GLU A 91 3.00 5.07 12.76
CA GLU A 91 4.29 4.66 13.33
C GLU A 91 4.98 5.79 14.10
N ARG A 92 4.95 7.03 13.59
CA ARG A 92 5.49 8.19 14.32
C ARG A 92 4.73 8.45 15.61
N GLU A 93 3.41 8.37 15.57
CA GLU A 93 2.58 8.56 16.77
C GLU A 93 2.84 7.47 17.80
N ARG A 94 2.96 6.22 17.36
CA ARG A 94 3.32 5.08 18.22
C ARG A 94 4.66 5.32 18.93
N ARG A 95 5.68 5.74 18.20
CA ARG A 95 7.00 6.06 18.78
C ARG A 95 6.93 7.20 19.80
N ARG A 96 6.15 8.24 19.53
CA ARG A 96 5.95 9.35 20.47
C ARG A 96 5.31 8.88 21.79
N LEU A 97 4.39 7.92 21.73
CA LEU A 97 3.73 7.37 22.91
C LEU A 97 4.64 6.40 23.69
N GLU A 98 5.50 5.65 22.98
CA GLU A 98 6.45 4.70 23.57
C GLU A 98 7.66 5.39 24.23
N ASP A 99 8.07 6.57 23.72
CA ASP A 99 9.17 7.38 24.24
C ASP A 99 8.72 8.85 24.34
N PRO A 100 7.96 9.22 25.39
CA PRO A 100 7.56 10.60 25.58
C PRO A 100 8.83 11.44 25.77
N GLU A 101 9.02 12.44 24.89
CA GLU A 101 10.15 13.38 24.92
C GLU A 101 10.53 13.70 26.39
N PRO A 102 11.78 13.45 26.80
CA PRO A 102 12.21 13.80 28.15
C PRO A 102 12.00 15.30 28.34
N ALA A 103 11.37 15.68 29.47
CA ALA A 103 11.15 17.06 29.85
C ALA A 103 12.43 17.87 29.60
N GLY A 104 12.31 18.98 28.87
CA GLY A 104 13.43 19.72 28.33
C GLY A 104 14.48 20.00 29.41
N LEU A 105 15.73 19.68 29.10
CA LEU A 105 16.90 19.84 29.98
C LEU A 105 17.10 21.29 30.49
N PHE A 106 16.33 22.26 29.96
CA PHE A 106 16.45 23.69 30.24
C PHE A 106 15.19 24.33 30.84
N ASP A 107 14.22 23.55 31.31
CA ASP A 107 13.11 24.09 32.11
C ASP A 107 13.60 24.32 33.56
N LEU A 108 14.27 25.47 33.77
CA LEU A 108 14.64 26.05 35.08
C LEU A 108 14.01 27.44 35.25
#